data_AF-A0A821HY33-F1
#
_entry.id   AF-A0A821HY33-F1
#
_cell.length_a   1.000
_cell.length_b   1.000
_cell.length_c   1.000
_cell.angle_alpha   90.00
_cell.angle_beta   90.00
_cell.angle_gamma   90.00
#
_symmetry.space_group_name_H-M   'P 1'
#
loop_
_entity.id
_entity.type
_entity.pdbx_description
1 polymer ?
#
loop_
_entity_poly.entity_id
_entity_poly.type
_entity_poly.pdbx_seq_one_letter_code
_entity_poly.pdbx_strand_id
1 'polypeptide(L)'
;MNNSSTTRSFNPCLVCGDKSIGFNFGVLSCMACKAFFRRNAVRLGTYDFTCPKDGDCSITHTFRRICNCCRLAKCFRVGMRKDLILSEAEKEARRKTVAKNRQKREQVLKTQCLDM
;
A
#
# COMPACT_ATOMS: atom_id res chain seq x y z
N MET A 1 39.24 18.27 -8.06
CA MET A 1 38.25 17.65 -7.15
C MET A 1 36.88 18.15 -7.57
N ASN A 2 36.01 17.33 -8.16
CA ASN A 2 34.57 17.60 -8.26
C ASN A 2 33.85 16.25 -8.24
N ASN A 3 33.26 15.98 -7.08
CA ASN A 3 32.70 14.71 -6.66
C ASN A 3 31.34 14.47 -7.34
N SER A 4 31.20 13.31 -7.98
CA SER A 4 29.93 12.74 -8.41
C SER A 4 28.93 12.72 -7.25
N SER A 5 27.75 13.31 -7.45
CA SER A 5 26.55 12.97 -6.71
C SER A 5 25.34 13.36 -7.56
N THR A 6 25.02 12.52 -8.54
CA THR A 6 23.71 12.54 -9.20
C THR A 6 22.67 12.29 -8.11
N THR A 7 22.09 13.36 -7.56
CA THR A 7 20.94 13.24 -6.67
C THR A 7 19.82 12.65 -7.52
N ARG A 8 19.56 11.36 -7.33
CA ARG A 8 18.47 10.66 -8.03
C ARG A 8 17.18 11.38 -7.64
N SER A 9 16.62 12.18 -8.55
CA SER A 9 15.38 12.92 -8.33
C SER A 9 14.33 11.94 -7.85
N PHE A 10 13.85 12.14 -6.63
CA PHE A 10 12.87 11.24 -6.05
C PHE A 10 11.48 11.64 -6.55
N ASN A 11 10.66 10.65 -6.95
CA ASN A 11 9.27 10.91 -7.33
C ASN A 11 8.38 11.06 -6.09
N PRO A 12 7.73 12.22 -5.85
CA PRO A 12 6.88 12.46 -4.67
C PRO A 12 5.64 11.57 -4.61
N CYS A 13 5.28 11.14 -3.39
CA CYS A 13 3.98 10.54 -3.13
C CYS A 13 2.88 11.56 -3.40
N LEU A 14 1.97 11.28 -4.34
CA LEU A 14 0.93 12.25 -4.72
C LEU A 14 -0.08 12.55 -3.59
N VAL A 15 -0.14 11.71 -2.56
CA VAL A 15 -1.01 11.93 -1.38
C VAL A 15 -0.37 12.91 -0.39
N CYS A 16 0.91 12.75 -0.05
CA CYS A 16 1.51 13.47 1.10
C CYS A 16 2.88 14.09 0.84
N GLY A 17 3.44 13.97 -0.36
CA GLY A 17 4.76 14.51 -0.72
C GLY A 17 5.97 13.73 -0.20
N ASP A 18 5.77 12.66 0.59
CA ASP A 18 6.84 11.79 1.09
C ASP A 18 7.49 10.92 -0.01
N LYS A 19 8.61 10.25 0.29
CA LYS A 19 9.33 9.35 -0.60
C LYS A 19 8.44 8.24 -1.17
N SER A 20 8.16 8.26 -2.48
CA SER A 20 7.42 7.19 -3.15
C SER A 20 8.26 5.92 -3.21
N ILE A 21 7.60 4.77 -3.13
CA ILE A 21 8.19 3.45 -3.36
C ILE A 21 7.74 2.85 -4.71
N GLY A 22 7.04 3.64 -5.53
CA GLY A 22 6.47 3.22 -6.81
C GLY A 22 4.95 3.33 -6.85
N PHE A 23 4.35 2.73 -7.88
CA PHE A 23 2.90 2.71 -8.07
C PHE A 23 2.23 1.73 -7.11
N ASN A 24 1.27 2.21 -6.34
CA ASN A 24 0.43 1.38 -5.48
C ASN A 24 -1.03 1.79 -5.67
N PHE A 25 -1.88 0.82 -5.97
CA PHE A 25 -3.30 1.06 -6.26
C PHE A 25 -3.52 2.10 -7.38
N GLY A 26 -2.65 2.13 -8.39
CA GLY A 26 -2.74 3.04 -9.54
C GLY A 26 -1.97 4.35 -9.40
N VAL A 27 -1.37 4.65 -8.25
CA VAL A 27 -0.76 5.97 -7.98
C VAL A 27 0.64 5.87 -7.37
N LEU A 28 1.56 6.76 -7.77
CA LEU A 28 2.85 6.94 -7.10
C LEU A 28 2.66 7.31 -5.63
N SER A 29 3.05 6.43 -4.73
CA SER A 29 2.83 6.63 -3.30
C SER A 29 3.87 6.00 -2.40
N CYS A 30 4.01 6.57 -1.20
CA CYS A 30 4.89 6.07 -0.15
C CYS A 30 4.28 4.85 0.56
N MET A 31 5.11 4.13 1.30
CA MET A 31 4.71 2.92 2.05
C MET A 31 3.56 3.20 3.03
N ALA A 32 3.57 4.35 3.70
CA ALA A 32 2.55 4.71 4.66
C ALA A 32 1.19 4.97 4.00
N CYS A 33 1.15 5.67 2.87
CA CYS A 33 -0.10 5.93 2.14
C CYS A 33 -0.65 4.66 1.47
N LYS A 34 0.23 3.77 0.96
CA LYS A 34 -0.15 2.42 0.52
C LYS A 34 -0.88 1.65 1.64
N ALA A 35 -0.25 1.53 2.81
CA ALA A 35 -0.82 0.77 3.92
C ALA A 35 -2.09 1.42 4.50
N PHE A 36 -2.14 2.75 4.52
CA PHE A 36 -3.32 3.51 4.93
C PHE A 36 -4.50 3.26 3.98
N PHE A 37 -4.31 3.41 2.67
CA PHE A 37 -5.37 3.22 1.68
C PHE A 37 -5.93 1.78 1.73
N ARG A 38 -5.06 0.77 1.74
CA ARG A 38 -5.48 -0.64 1.81
C ARG A 38 -6.37 -0.96 3.02
N ARG A 39 -6.12 -0.33 4.18
CA ARG A 39 -6.89 -0.58 5.41
C ARG A 39 -8.24 0.13 5.42
N ASN A 40 -8.29 1.34 4.86
CA ASN A 40 -9.43 2.25 5.05
C ASN A 40 -10.36 2.30 3.83
N ALA A 41 -9.87 2.06 2.62
CA ALA A 41 -10.70 2.11 1.41
C ALA A 41 -11.82 1.05 1.39
N VAL A 42 -11.62 -0.08 2.08
CA VAL A 42 -12.62 -1.16 2.21
C VAL A 42 -13.62 -0.91 3.34
N ARG A 43 -13.36 0.06 4.22
CA ARG A 43 -14.22 0.44 5.35
C ARG A 43 -15.00 1.74 5.08
N LEU A 44 -14.92 2.25 3.85
CA LEU A 44 -15.64 3.45 3.45
C LEU A 44 -17.14 3.19 3.58
N GLY A 45 -17.83 4.01 4.39
CA GLY A 45 -19.26 3.85 4.68
C GLY A 45 -19.59 2.98 5.90
N THR A 46 -18.60 2.34 6.54
CA THR A 46 -18.80 1.56 7.78
C THR A 46 -18.16 2.20 9.01
N TYR A 47 -17.34 3.23 8.83
CA TYR A 47 -16.64 3.93 9.90
C TYR A 47 -16.75 5.43 9.67
N ASP A 48 -17.11 6.17 10.72
CA ASP A 48 -17.19 7.63 10.68
C ASP A 48 -15.79 8.23 10.59
N PHE A 49 -15.33 8.40 9.34
CA PHE A 49 -14.20 9.27 9.06
C PHE A 49 -14.68 10.72 9.16
N THR A 50 -14.83 11.22 10.38
CA THR A 50 -15.15 12.63 10.61
C THR A 50 -13.87 13.46 10.49
N CYS A 51 -13.94 14.56 9.72
CA CYS A 51 -12.87 15.54 9.73
C CYS A 51 -12.91 16.31 11.05
N PRO A 52 -11.79 16.51 11.77
CA PRO A 52 -11.76 17.34 12.97
C PRO A 52 -11.83 18.85 12.67
N LYS A 53 -11.99 19.23 11.40
CA LYS A 53 -12.04 20.59 10.85
C LYS A 53 -13.05 20.60 9.68
N ASP A 54 -12.82 21.43 8.67
CA ASP A 54 -13.78 21.74 7.59
C ASP A 54 -13.64 20.85 6.34
N GLY A 55 -13.13 19.63 6.48
CA GLY A 55 -13.03 18.67 5.37
C GLY A 55 -11.92 18.93 4.33
N ASP A 56 -11.05 19.92 4.53
CA ASP A 56 -10.04 20.36 3.55
C ASP A 56 -8.58 20.23 4.02
N CYS A 57 -8.33 19.46 5.09
CA CYS A 57 -7.03 19.39 5.75
C CYS A 57 -5.86 19.15 4.77
N SER A 58 -4.82 19.98 4.87
CA SER A 58 -3.58 19.78 4.13
C SER A 58 -2.88 18.48 4.54
N ILE A 59 -2.66 17.59 3.56
CA ILE A 59 -2.02 16.30 3.77
C ILE A 59 -0.58 16.37 3.28
N THR A 60 0.35 16.45 4.23
CA THR A 60 1.80 16.44 4.03
C THR A 60 2.45 15.25 4.76
N HIS A 61 3.75 14.99 4.55
CA HIS A 61 4.48 13.94 5.26
C HIS A 61 4.30 14.03 6.78
N THR A 62 4.38 15.27 7.31
CA THR A 62 4.27 15.60 8.72
C THR A 62 2.83 15.48 9.24
N PHE A 63 1.84 16.00 8.51
CA PHE A 63 0.47 16.15 9.01
C PHE A 63 -0.53 15.09 8.55
N ARG A 64 -0.11 14.12 7.72
CA ARG A 64 -0.97 13.02 7.23
C ARG A 64 -1.55 12.10 8.32
N ARG A 65 -1.18 12.26 9.58
CA ARG A 65 -1.76 11.48 10.70
C ARG A 65 -2.90 12.23 11.41
N ILE A 66 -3.05 13.53 11.17
CA ILE A 66 -4.01 14.38 11.89
C ILE A 66 -5.44 14.10 11.44
N CYS A 67 -5.68 14.02 10.13
CA CYS A 67 -7.02 13.81 9.59
C CYS A 67 -7.06 12.59 8.67
N ASN A 68 -7.60 11.48 9.18
CA ASN A 68 -7.79 10.27 8.37
C ASN A 68 -8.86 10.47 7.28
N CYS A 69 -9.89 11.28 7.54
CA CYS A 69 -10.94 11.61 6.57
C CYS A 69 -10.36 12.25 5.31
N CYS A 70 -9.74 13.43 5.45
CA CYS A 70 -9.14 14.15 4.33
C CYS A 70 -8.00 13.36 3.67
N ARG A 71 -7.26 12.53 4.44
CA ARG A 71 -6.25 11.66 3.85
C ARG A 71 -6.86 10.61 2.93
N LEU A 72 -7.92 9.94 3.35
CA LEU A 72 -8.60 8.94 2.53
C LEU A 72 -9.28 9.59 1.32
N ALA A 73 -9.93 10.74 1.52
CA ALA A 73 -10.49 11.53 0.43
C ALA A 73 -9.42 11.92 -0.59
N LYS A 74 -8.24 12.39 -0.13
CA LYS A 74 -7.12 12.70 -1.02
C LYS A 74 -6.57 11.48 -1.73
N CYS A 75 -6.48 10.31 -1.09
CA CYS A 75 -6.10 9.06 -1.77
C CYS A 75 -6.98 8.78 -2.99
N PHE A 76 -8.31 8.87 -2.84
CA PHE A 76 -9.22 8.70 -3.96
C PHE A 76 -9.11 9.82 -4.99
N ARG A 77 -8.99 11.08 -4.55
CA ARG A 77 -8.86 12.26 -5.42
C ARG A 77 -7.64 12.18 -6.35
N VAL A 78 -6.53 11.61 -5.87
CA VAL A 78 -5.33 11.39 -6.70
C VAL A 78 -5.37 10.12 -7.54
N GLY A 79 -6.48 9.37 -7.51
CA GLY A 79 -6.73 8.21 -8.37
C GLY A 79 -6.43 6.84 -7.76
N MET A 80 -6.30 6.71 -6.44
CA MET A 80 -6.12 5.38 -5.84
C MET A 80 -7.39 4.53 -6.01
N ARG A 81 -7.21 3.31 -6.52
CA ARG A 81 -8.27 2.39 -6.91
C ARG A 81 -8.51 1.30 -5.87
N LYS A 82 -9.72 1.27 -5.28
CA LYS A 82 -10.10 0.28 -4.25
C LYS A 82 -10.29 -1.14 -4.81
N ASP A 83 -10.66 -1.25 -6.09
CA ASP A 83 -10.82 -2.49 -6.84
C ASP A 83 -9.51 -3.27 -6.99
N LEU A 84 -8.35 -2.60 -6.84
CA LEU A 84 -7.04 -3.26 -6.78
C LEU A 84 -6.70 -3.84 -5.41
N ILE A 85 -7.60 -3.75 -4.43
CA ILE A 85 -7.47 -4.39 -3.13
C ILE A 85 -8.20 -5.73 -3.18
N LEU A 86 -7.46 -6.83 -2.98
CA LEU A 86 -8.04 -8.16 -2.92
C LEU A 86 -9.18 -8.24 -1.89
N SER A 87 -10.30 -8.79 -2.31
CA SER A 87 -11.41 -9.20 -1.45
C SER A 87 -10.99 -10.30 -0.46
N GLU A 88 -11.81 -10.56 0.56
CA GLU A 88 -11.55 -11.66 1.50
C GLU A 88 -11.53 -13.02 0.80
N ALA A 89 -12.40 -13.24 -0.19
CA ALA A 89 -12.42 -14.45 -1.00
C ALA A 89 -11.10 -14.64 -1.79
N GLU A 90 -10.61 -13.58 -2.44
CA GLU A 90 -9.34 -13.63 -3.18
C GLU A 90 -8.13 -13.80 -2.26
N LYS A 91 -8.14 -13.17 -1.08
CA LYS A 91 -7.11 -13.37 -0.06
C LYS A 91 -7.05 -14.82 0.37
N GLU A 92 -8.20 -15.44 0.60
CA GLU A 92 -8.29 -16.84 1.00
C GLU A 92 -7.81 -17.79 -0.10
N ALA A 93 -8.24 -17.56 -1.35
CA ALA A 93 -7.75 -18.31 -2.51
C ALA A 93 -6.22 -18.23 -2.66
N ARG A 94 -5.65 -17.03 -2.45
CA ARG A 94 -4.20 -16.82 -2.47
C ARG A 94 -3.50 -17.55 -1.33
N ARG A 95 -4.04 -17.51 -0.10
CA ARG A 95 -3.47 -18.24 1.05
C ARG A 95 -3.43 -19.74 0.80
N LYS A 96 -4.51 -20.32 0.29
CA LYS A 96 -4.58 -21.75 -0.10
C LYS A 96 -3.52 -22.09 -1.15
N THR A 97 -3.37 -21.25 -2.16
CA THR A 97 -2.37 -21.45 -3.23
C THR A 97 -0.95 -21.40 -2.66
N VAL A 98 -0.64 -20.42 -1.81
CA VAL A 98 0.67 -20.30 -1.16
C VAL A 98 0.96 -21.51 -0.25
N ALA A 99 -0.01 -21.96 0.53
CA ALA A 99 0.12 -23.13 1.39
C ALA A 99 0.40 -24.41 0.59
N LYS A 100 -0.35 -24.64 -0.50
CA LYS A 100 -0.11 -25.76 -1.42
C LYS A 100 1.28 -25.71 -2.05
N ASN A 101 1.72 -24.54 -2.50
CA ASN A 101 3.05 -24.37 -3.10
C ASN A 101 4.16 -24.62 -2.08
N ARG A 102 3.97 -24.23 -0.81
CA ARG A 102 4.91 -24.55 0.27
C ARG A 102 5.00 -26.05 0.52
N GLN A 103 3.87 -26.74 0.63
CA GLN A 103 3.83 -28.21 0.81
C GLN A 103 4.54 -28.94 -0.33
N LYS A 104 4.27 -28.55 -1.60
CA LYS A 104 4.95 -29.13 -2.77
C LYS A 104 6.46 -28.94 -2.72
N ARG A 105 6.93 -27.73 -2.36
CA ARG A 105 8.37 -27.45 -2.23
C ARG A 105 9.01 -28.33 -1.14
N GLU A 106 8.35 -28.48 0.00
CA GLU A 106 8.81 -29.36 1.10
C GLU A 106 8.87 -30.83 0.68
N GLN A 107 7.89 -31.30 -0.10
CA GLN A 107 7.90 -32.66 -0.65
C GLN A 107 9.06 -32.87 -1.62
N VAL A 108 9.29 -31.93 -2.56
CA VAL A 108 10.42 -32.00 -3.50
C VAL A 108 11.76 -32.02 -2.74
N LEU A 109 11.93 -31.16 -1.74
CA LEU A 109 13.13 -31.13 -0.89
C LEU A 109 13.34 -32.44 -0.14
N LYS A 110 12.27 -33.07 0.35
CA LYS A 110 12.34 -34.37 1.03
C LYS A 110 12.72 -35.49 0.06
N THR A 111 12.10 -35.55 -1.12
CA THR A 111 12.42 -36.58 -2.12
C THR A 111 13.85 -36.44 -2.63
N GLN A 112 14.32 -35.23 -2.93
CA GLN A 112 15.71 -35.00 -3.35
C GLN A 112 16.76 -35.38 -2.29
N CYS A 113 16.43 -35.36 -1.01
CA CYS A 113 17.33 -35.78 0.07
C CYS A 113 17.33 -37.30 0.30
N LEU A 114 16.32 -38.02 -0.20
CA LEU A 114 16.23 -39.48 -0.10
C LEU A 114 16.93 -40.20 -1.27
N ASP A 115 17.25 -39.45 -2.34
CA ASP A 115 17.94 -39.94 -3.53
C ASP A 115 19.48 -39.73 -3.46
N MET A 116 20.02 -39.44 -2.28
CA MET A 116 21.45 -39.21 -1.99
C MET A 116 21.96 -40.21 -0.97
#